data_AF-A0A2T6DWT0-F1
#
_entry.id   AF-A0A2T6DWT0-F1
#
_cell.length_a   1.000
_cell.length_b   1.000
_cell.length_c   1.000
_cell.angle_alpha   90.00
_cell.angle_beta   90.00
_cell.angle_gamma   90.00
#
_symmetry.space_group_name_H-M   'P 1'
#
loop_
_entity.id
_entity.type
_entity.pdbx_description
1 polymer ?
#
loop_
_entity_poly.entity_id
_entity_poly.type
_entity_poly.pdbx_seq_one_letter_code
_entity_poly.pdbx_strand_id
1 'polypeptide(L)'
;MPRRASPKREREYKELTGRFKKEHRYPGREDEVAARIVNKRRQDYGETEPGKAKDRAGKSPDRGLPINDYQHLTAPQVGRALPKLSKEQLHRVKSYEQGHKGRKTVLEKIDRQLQTA
;
A
#
# COMPACT_ATOMS: atom_id res chain seq x y z
N MET A 1 14.01 13.89 7.28
CA MET A 1 14.06 12.41 7.11
C MET A 1 13.16 11.71 8.13
N PRO A 2 12.29 10.77 7.74
CA PRO A 2 11.38 10.10 8.68
C PRO A 2 12.16 9.17 9.62
N ARG A 3 12.03 9.36 10.94
CA ARG A 3 12.65 8.49 11.94
C ARG A 3 12.11 7.05 11.82
N ARG A 4 12.99 6.06 12.02
CA ARG A 4 12.69 4.61 11.96
C ARG A 4 12.08 4.15 10.63
N ALA A 5 12.42 4.83 9.53
CA ALA A 5 12.05 4.38 8.19
C ALA A 5 12.83 3.11 7.81
N SER A 6 12.22 2.24 7.00
CA SER A 6 12.97 1.13 6.39
C SER A 6 13.95 1.67 5.34
N PRO A 7 15.03 0.94 4.99
CA PRO A 7 15.97 1.38 3.95
C PRO A 7 15.29 1.75 2.62
N LYS A 8 14.19 1.06 2.29
CA LYS A 8 13.33 1.38 1.13
C LYS A 8 12.73 2.80 1.21
N ARG A 9 12.15 3.15 2.36
CA ARG A 9 11.50 4.45 2.58
C ARG A 9 12.49 5.60 2.70
N GLU A 10 13.71 5.32 3.17
CA GLU A 10 14.80 6.29 3.17
C GLU A 10 15.27 6.65 1.75
N ARG A 11 15.44 5.65 0.88
CA ARG A 11 15.77 5.88 -0.54
C ARG A 11 14.67 6.69 -1.23
N GLU A 12 13.42 6.30 -1.03
CA GLU A 12 12.26 6.98 -1.58
C GLU A 12 12.16 8.45 -1.13
N TYR A 13 12.43 8.73 0.15
CA TYR A 13 12.51 10.10 0.65
C TYR A 13 13.56 10.92 -0.10
N LYS A 14 14.78 10.38 -0.27
CA LYS A 14 15.87 11.06 -0.98
C LYS A 14 15.53 11.31 -2.44
N GLU A 15 14.92 10.33 -3.12
CA GLU A 15 14.46 10.47 -4.51
C GLU A 15 13.39 11.56 -4.66
N LEU A 16 12.39 11.59 -3.76
CA LEU A 16 11.33 12.60 -3.79
C LEU A 16 11.90 14.00 -3.52
N THR A 17 12.73 14.16 -2.49
CA THR A 17 13.39 15.44 -2.20
C THR A 17 14.21 15.91 -3.41
N GLY A 18 15.07 15.05 -3.96
CA GLY A 18 15.92 15.40 -5.11
C GLY A 18 15.11 15.80 -6.34
N ARG A 19 14.04 15.06 -6.62
CA ARG A 19 13.10 15.37 -7.70
C ARG A 19 12.40 16.71 -7.49
N PHE A 20 11.86 16.97 -6.30
CA PHE A 20 11.15 18.22 -6.02
C PHE A 20 12.06 19.44 -6.07
N LYS A 21 13.32 19.31 -5.64
CA LYS A 21 14.34 20.36 -5.77
C LYS A 21 14.64 20.64 -7.25
N LYS A 22 14.84 19.58 -8.06
CA LYS A 22 15.08 19.72 -9.51
C LYS A 22 13.88 20.35 -10.25
N GLU A 23 12.67 19.96 -9.89
CA GLU A 23 11.43 20.46 -10.52
C GLU A 23 10.97 21.81 -9.95
N HIS A 24 11.62 22.36 -8.91
CA HIS A 24 11.14 23.54 -8.15
C HIS A 24 9.66 23.47 -7.77
N ARG A 25 9.15 22.26 -7.50
CA ARG A 25 7.71 22.00 -7.35
C ARG A 25 7.15 22.48 -6.01
N TYR A 26 8.01 22.51 -4.98
CA TYR A 26 7.64 22.85 -3.60
C TYR A 26 8.74 23.71 -2.94
N PRO A 27 9.01 24.92 -3.47
CA PRO A 27 10.15 25.73 -3.04
C PRO A 27 10.16 25.94 -1.52
N GLY A 28 11.25 25.52 -0.87
CA GLY A 28 11.46 25.64 0.57
C GLY A 28 10.70 24.62 1.44
N ARG A 29 9.92 23.72 0.82
CA ARG A 29 9.13 22.67 1.51
C ARG A 29 9.34 21.27 0.94
N GLU A 30 10.33 21.09 0.07
CA GLU A 30 10.56 19.83 -0.64
C GLU A 30 10.76 18.67 0.34
N ASP A 31 11.57 18.89 1.37
CA ASP A 31 11.88 17.91 2.40
C ASP A 31 10.67 17.58 3.29
N GLU A 32 9.86 18.57 3.64
CA GLU A 32 8.63 18.37 4.42
C GLU A 32 7.62 17.55 3.62
N VAL A 33 7.38 17.94 2.36
CA VAL A 33 6.43 17.27 1.48
C VAL A 33 6.86 15.84 1.19
N ALA A 34 8.15 15.62 0.92
CA ALA A 34 8.70 14.27 0.75
C ALA A 34 8.50 13.42 2.03
N ALA A 35 8.79 13.96 3.22
CA ALA A 35 8.56 13.25 4.47
C ALA A 35 7.08 12.91 4.69
N ARG A 36 6.17 13.85 4.39
CA ARG A 36 4.72 13.65 4.49
C ARG A 36 4.23 12.55 3.56
N ILE A 37 4.69 12.55 2.30
CA ILE A 37 4.34 11.50 1.32
C ILE A 37 4.81 10.13 1.79
N VAL A 38 6.06 10.03 2.26
CA VAL A 38 6.62 8.77 2.76
C VAL A 38 5.88 8.27 4.00
N ASN A 39 5.58 9.15 4.96
CA ASN A 39 4.81 8.79 6.15
C ASN A 39 3.40 8.33 5.81
N LYS A 40 2.73 9.00 4.87
CA LYS A 40 1.43 8.58 4.37
C LYS A 40 1.50 7.18 3.77
N ARG A 41 2.50 6.91 2.93
CA ARG A 41 2.72 5.57 2.37
C ARG A 41 3.00 4.54 3.46
N ARG A 42 3.83 4.84 4.45
CA ARG A 42 4.07 3.93 5.60
C ARG A 42 2.78 3.57 6.31
N GLN A 43 1.94 4.56 6.59
CA GLN A 43 0.63 4.34 7.21
C GLN A 43 -0.26 3.46 6.33
N ASP A 44 -0.37 3.78 5.05
CA ASP A 44 -1.21 3.04 4.13
C ASP A 44 -0.76 1.58 4.04
N TYR A 45 0.54 1.29 4.07
CA TYR A 45 1.10 -0.06 4.02
C TYR A 45 1.36 -0.71 5.39
N GLY A 46 0.81 -0.17 6.49
CA GLY A 46 0.97 -0.78 7.83
C GLY A 46 2.41 -0.79 8.35
N GLU A 47 3.33 -0.03 7.75
CA GLU A 47 4.76 0.00 8.11
C GLU A 47 5.05 0.90 9.32
N THR A 48 4.02 1.50 9.91
CA THR A 48 4.12 2.26 11.16
C THR A 48 4.20 1.31 12.34
N GLU A 49 4.77 1.76 13.46
CA GLU A 49 4.86 0.97 14.70
C GLU A 49 3.52 0.34 15.12
N PRO A 50 2.38 1.06 15.16
CA PRO A 50 1.09 0.43 15.49
C PRO A 50 0.63 -0.61 14.46
N GLY A 51 0.94 -0.41 13.16
CA GLY A 51 0.65 -1.40 12.13
C GLY A 51 1.42 -2.69 12.39
N LYS A 52 2.75 -2.59 12.50
CA LYS A 52 3.63 -3.71 12.82
C LYS A 52 3.30 -4.40 14.13
N ALA A 53 2.86 -3.65 15.14
CA ALA A 53 2.45 -4.22 16.42
C ALA A 53 1.18 -5.08 16.26
N LYS A 54 0.20 -4.65 15.46
CA LYS A 54 -0.97 -5.46 15.11
C LYS A 54 -0.56 -6.72 14.35
N ASP A 55 0.39 -6.62 13.44
CA ASP A 55 0.91 -7.76 12.68
C ASP A 55 1.58 -8.79 13.57
N ARG A 56 2.48 -8.36 14.45
CA ARG A 56 3.13 -9.24 15.43
C ARG A 56 2.15 -9.86 16.41
N ALA A 57 1.11 -9.13 16.80
CA ALA A 57 0.03 -9.64 17.65
C ALA A 57 -0.96 -10.53 16.89
N GLY A 58 -0.81 -10.69 15.56
CA GLY A 58 -1.71 -11.48 14.74
C GLY A 58 -3.12 -10.89 14.61
N LYS A 59 -3.26 -9.59 14.81
CA LYS A 59 -4.51 -8.81 14.76
C LYS A 59 -4.59 -7.94 13.51
N SER A 60 -3.82 -8.26 12.46
CA SER A 60 -3.89 -7.55 11.19
C SER A 60 -5.27 -7.75 10.56
N PRO A 61 -5.87 -6.69 10.01
CA PRO A 61 -7.19 -6.77 9.40
C PRO A 61 -7.22 -7.70 8.17
N ASP A 62 -6.08 -7.93 7.52
CA ASP A 62 -5.92 -8.75 6.32
C ASP A 62 -5.64 -10.23 6.58
N ARG A 63 -5.48 -10.67 7.83
CA ARG A 63 -5.08 -12.05 8.18
C ARG A 63 -6.03 -13.14 7.69
N GLY A 64 -7.29 -12.81 7.45
CA GLY A 64 -8.31 -13.72 6.94
C GLY A 64 -8.45 -13.72 5.41
N LEU A 65 -7.59 -13.01 4.68
CA LEU A 65 -7.72 -12.91 3.23
C LEU A 65 -7.04 -14.07 2.49
N PRO A 66 -7.56 -14.44 1.30
CA PRO A 66 -6.90 -15.41 0.41
C PRO A 66 -5.51 -14.98 -0.08
N ILE A 67 -5.13 -13.72 0.11
CA ILE A 67 -3.82 -13.17 -0.23
C ILE A 67 -3.13 -12.78 1.07
N ASN A 68 -1.99 -13.41 1.34
CA ASN A 68 -1.16 -13.11 2.51
C ASN A 68 -0.61 -11.68 2.46
N ASP A 69 -0.50 -11.05 3.64
CA ASP A 69 0.10 -9.72 3.83
C ASP A 69 -0.50 -8.64 2.90
N TYR A 70 -1.78 -8.78 2.55
CA TYR A 70 -2.48 -7.94 1.59
C TYR A 70 -2.38 -6.44 1.90
N GLN A 71 -2.37 -6.07 3.18
CA GLN A 71 -2.18 -4.69 3.64
C GLN A 71 -0.80 -4.14 3.26
N HIS A 72 0.21 -4.99 3.10
CA HIS A 72 1.57 -4.58 2.75
C HIS A 72 1.84 -4.62 1.23
N LEU A 73 0.96 -5.26 0.45
CA LEU A 73 1.10 -5.37 -1.00
C LEU A 73 0.64 -4.11 -1.74
N THR A 74 1.36 -3.73 -2.78
CA THR A 74 0.98 -2.68 -3.74
C THR A 74 -0.10 -3.18 -4.73
N ALA A 75 -0.83 -2.25 -5.37
CA ALA A 75 -1.86 -2.62 -6.36
C ALA A 75 -1.33 -3.52 -7.51
N PRO A 76 -0.12 -3.30 -8.06
CA PRO A 76 0.47 -4.24 -9.02
C PRO A 76 0.74 -5.63 -8.45
N GLN A 77 1.26 -5.72 -7.21
CA GLN A 77 1.52 -7.02 -6.55
C GLN A 77 0.23 -7.79 -6.30
N VAL A 78 -0.80 -7.13 -5.76
CA VAL A 78 -2.14 -7.72 -5.61
C VAL A 78 -2.66 -8.21 -6.95
N GLY A 79 -2.57 -7.39 -7.99
CA GLY A 79 -3.03 -7.74 -9.33
C GLY A 79 -2.37 -8.98 -9.94
N ARG A 80 -1.14 -9.33 -9.53
CA ARG A 80 -0.47 -10.57 -9.96
C ARG A 80 -0.99 -11.81 -9.21
N ALA A 81 -1.56 -11.63 -8.02
CA ALA A 81 -2.12 -12.70 -7.22
C ALA A 81 -3.58 -13.02 -7.62
N LEU A 82 -4.35 -12.02 -8.06
CA LEU A 82 -5.78 -12.16 -8.39
C LEU A 82 -6.13 -13.32 -9.33
N PRO A 83 -5.38 -13.59 -10.44
CA PRO A 83 -5.75 -14.67 -11.36
C PRO A 83 -5.64 -16.08 -10.77
N LYS A 84 -4.98 -16.24 -9.63
CA LYS A 84 -4.82 -17.53 -8.94
C LYS A 84 -5.96 -17.82 -7.95
N LEU A 85 -6.90 -16.89 -7.79
CA LEU A 85 -7.98 -16.97 -6.82
C LEU A 85 -9.28 -17.48 -7.47
N SER A 86 -10.09 -18.20 -6.71
CA SER A 86 -11.45 -18.57 -7.11
C SER A 86 -12.39 -17.36 -7.09
N LYS A 87 -13.57 -17.48 -7.71
CA LYS A 87 -14.60 -16.42 -7.70
C LYS A 87 -14.99 -16.00 -6.28
N GLU A 88 -15.20 -16.97 -5.38
CA GLU A 88 -15.52 -16.71 -3.98
C GLU A 88 -14.40 -15.94 -3.26
N GLN A 89 -13.14 -16.34 -3.51
CA GLN A 89 -11.98 -15.66 -2.97
C GLN A 89 -11.85 -14.22 -3.50
N LEU A 90 -12.14 -14.00 -4.80
CA LEU A 90 -12.18 -12.68 -5.41
C LEU A 90 -13.26 -11.79 -4.78
N HIS A 91 -14.46 -12.31 -4.52
CA HIS A 91 -15.52 -11.58 -3.81
C HIS A 91 -15.08 -11.19 -2.39
N ARG A 92 -14.44 -12.10 -1.65
CA ARG A 92 -13.93 -11.80 -0.30
C ARG A 92 -12.88 -10.68 -0.31
N VAL A 93 -11.95 -10.73 -1.27
CA VAL A 93 -10.94 -9.67 -1.45
C VAL A 93 -11.59 -8.36 -1.87
N LYS A 94 -12.61 -8.39 -2.73
CA LYS A 94 -13.38 -7.20 -3.15
C LYS A 94 -14.05 -6.52 -1.96
N SER A 95 -14.80 -7.26 -1.15
CA SER A 95 -15.47 -6.73 0.04
C SER A 95 -14.47 -6.11 1.02
N TYR A 96 -13.33 -6.78 1.23
CA TYR A 96 -12.26 -6.23 2.05
C TYR A 96 -11.70 -4.93 1.48
N GLU A 97 -11.35 -4.89 0.19
CA GLU A 97 -10.76 -3.71 -0.44
C GLU A 97 -11.72 -2.51 -0.37
N GLN A 98 -13.01 -2.72 -0.59
CA GLN A 98 -14.05 -1.68 -0.50
C GLN A 98 -14.18 -1.11 0.93
N GLY A 99 -14.10 -1.96 1.96
CA GLY A 99 -14.19 -1.54 3.36
C GLY A 99 -12.90 -0.96 3.94
N HIS A 100 -11.78 -1.06 3.22
CA HIS A 100 -10.47 -0.61 3.71
C HIS A 100 -9.88 0.47 2.82
N LYS A 101 -8.91 0.13 1.96
CA LYS A 101 -8.11 1.11 1.23
C LYS A 101 -8.78 1.66 -0.02
N GLY A 102 -9.82 1.00 -0.53
CA GLY A 102 -10.60 1.46 -1.68
C GLY A 102 -9.77 1.72 -2.93
N ARG A 103 -8.71 0.95 -3.18
CA ARG A 103 -7.83 1.16 -4.34
C ARG A 103 -8.58 0.83 -5.63
N LYS A 104 -8.95 1.87 -6.38
CA LYS A 104 -9.67 1.76 -7.66
C LYS A 104 -9.04 0.74 -8.61
N THR A 105 -7.73 0.80 -8.80
CA THR A 105 -6.99 -0.12 -9.70
C THR A 105 -7.04 -1.58 -9.26
N VAL A 106 -7.25 -1.87 -7.98
CA VAL A 106 -7.42 -3.24 -7.51
C VAL A 106 -8.85 -3.70 -7.74
N LEU A 107 -9.83 -2.87 -7.40
CA LEU A 107 -11.25 -3.15 -7.61
C LEU A 107 -11.56 -3.42 -9.10
N GLU A 108 -11.07 -2.56 -10.00
CA GLU A 108 -11.22 -2.74 -11.45
C GLU A 108 -10.62 -4.06 -11.94
N LYS A 109 -9.45 -4.45 -11.41
CA LYS A 109 -8.83 -5.72 -11.77
C LYS A 109 -9.63 -6.91 -11.25
N ILE A 110 -10.17 -6.83 -10.03
CA ILE A 110 -11.02 -7.88 -9.48
C ILE A 110 -12.29 -8.02 -10.32
N ASP A 111 -12.93 -6.90 -10.68
CA ASP A 111 -14.13 -6.88 -11.51
C ASP A 111 -13.87 -7.51 -12.88
N ARG A 112 -12.72 -7.18 -13.51
CA ARG A 112 -12.30 -7.82 -14.76
C ARG A 112 -12.10 -9.32 -14.62
N GLN A 113 -11.49 -9.79 -13.52
CA GLN A 113 -11.29 -11.22 -13.27
C GLN A 113 -12.64 -11.94 -13.05
N LEU A 114 -13.58 -11.31 -12.33
CA LEU A 114 -14.93 -11.86 -12.13
C LEU A 114 -15.75 -11.93 -13.42
N GLN A 115 -15.50 -11.06 -14.40
CA GLN A 115 -16.12 -11.11 -15.73
C GLN A 115 -15.51 -12.17 -16.66
N THR A 116 -14.24 -12.53 -16.43
CA THR A 116 -13.49 -13.45 -17.31
C THR A 116 -13.58 -14.91 -16.84
N ALA A 117 -13.76 -15.13 -15.53
CA ALA A 117 -13.89 -16.46 -14.91
C ALA A 117 -15.33 -16.98 -14.99
#